data_AF-A0A2T7Q5R3-F1
#
_entry.id   AF-A0A2T7Q5R3-F1
#
_cell.length_a   1.000
_cell.length_b   1.000
_cell.length_c   1.000
_cell.angle_alpha   90.00
_cell.angle_beta   90.00
_cell.angle_gamma   90.00
#
_symmetry.space_group_name_H-M   'P 1'
#
loop_
_entity.id
_entity.type
_entity.pdbx_description
1 polymer ?
#
loop_
_entity_poly.entity_id
_entity_poly.type
_entity_poly.pdbx_seq_one_letter_code
_entity_poly.pdbx_strand_id
1 'polypeptide(L)'
;MLAKLKEEVTKWEAADSATEVIPALHYIAVTAQGSPGRDGKYRLRMPFHQIDSVLSMSKEIDALTFIDIQVGLSTLQQEVPLLEKYLMRPDVHFGIDPEFSMKTGARPGTVIGTFNADDINYVTGYLADLVKKYNLPPKILIVHRFTQGMMTGYKQIKTRPEVQVVIDMDGWGLQARKINTYRQYVYKEPVQYAGFKIFYKNDFREKGSRTMTPEEVLKLKPQPIYIQYQ
;
A
#
# COMPACT_ATOMS: atom_id res chain seq x y z
N MET A 1 -18.19 8.15 -3.22
CA MET A 1 -16.89 7.72 -2.67
C MET A 1 -16.16 8.92 -2.06
N LEU A 2 -15.88 9.99 -2.82
CA LEU A 2 -15.18 11.19 -2.32
C LEU A 2 -15.82 11.84 -1.07
N ALA A 3 -17.16 11.91 -1.00
CA ALA A 3 -17.84 12.42 0.19
C ALA A 3 -17.52 11.60 1.46
N LYS A 4 -17.49 10.26 1.34
CA LYS A 4 -17.10 9.38 2.46
C LYS A 4 -15.64 9.58 2.84
N LEU A 5 -14.75 9.78 1.88
CA LEU A 5 -13.34 10.07 2.17
C LEU A 5 -13.20 11.39 2.94
N LYS A 6 -13.92 12.45 2.55
CA LYS A 6 -13.94 13.72 3.29
C LYS A 6 -14.47 13.56 4.73
N GLU A 7 -15.50 12.73 4.94
CA GLU A 7 -15.97 12.41 6.28
C GLU A 7 -14.89 11.70 7.12
N GLU A 8 -14.13 10.77 6.54
CA GLU A 8 -13.00 10.15 7.25
C GLU A 8 -11.89 11.15 7.56
N VAL A 9 -11.57 12.06 6.63
CA VAL A 9 -10.59 13.15 6.87
C VAL A 9 -10.99 13.96 8.11
N THR A 10 -12.23 14.44 8.18
CA THR A 10 -12.72 15.22 9.33
C THR A 10 -12.64 14.43 10.64
N LYS A 11 -12.91 13.11 10.62
CA LYS A 11 -12.77 12.27 11.83
C LYS A 11 -11.32 12.16 12.28
N TRP A 12 -10.37 12.04 11.35
CA TRP A 12 -8.95 11.96 11.67
C TRP A 12 -8.38 13.29 12.17
N GLU A 13 -8.78 14.42 11.57
CA GLU A 13 -8.40 15.76 12.05
C GLU A 13 -8.91 16.02 13.48
N ALA A 14 -10.11 15.53 13.80
CA ALA A 14 -10.67 15.63 15.14
C ALA A 14 -9.94 14.74 16.16
N ALA A 15 -9.45 13.58 15.73
CA ALA A 15 -8.75 12.62 16.59
C ALA A 15 -7.28 12.97 16.82
N ASP A 16 -6.62 13.61 15.85
CA ASP A 16 -5.25 14.13 15.94
C ASP A 16 -5.15 15.51 15.27
N SER A 17 -5.24 16.57 16.09
CA SER A 17 -5.14 17.95 15.62
C SER A 17 -3.70 18.42 15.38
N ALA A 18 -2.69 17.62 15.74
CA ALA A 18 -1.29 17.97 15.58
C ALA A 18 -0.71 17.52 14.21
N THR A 19 -1.36 16.57 13.55
CA THR A 19 -0.93 16.01 12.27
C THR A 19 -1.92 16.40 11.18
N GLU A 20 -1.44 17.05 10.12
CA GLU A 20 -2.26 17.37 8.96
C GLU A 20 -2.74 16.09 8.25
N VAL A 21 -4.04 16.02 7.94
CA VAL A 21 -4.63 14.88 7.25
C VAL A 21 -4.74 15.18 5.76
N ILE A 22 -4.00 14.44 4.95
CA ILE A 22 -4.01 14.58 3.49
C ILE A 22 -4.88 13.46 2.90
N PRO A 23 -5.97 13.78 2.16
CA PRO A 23 -6.77 12.76 1.49
C PRO A 23 -5.95 12.04 0.41
N ALA A 24 -6.23 10.77 0.18
CA ALA A 24 -5.57 10.00 -0.87
C ALA A 24 -6.52 8.99 -1.53
N LEU A 25 -6.35 8.77 -2.83
CA LEU A 25 -6.98 7.67 -3.57
C LEU A 25 -5.95 6.59 -3.89
N HIS A 26 -6.20 5.36 -3.45
CA HIS A 26 -5.35 4.21 -3.68
C HIS A 26 -5.96 3.30 -4.75
N TYR A 27 -5.29 3.19 -5.91
CA TYR A 27 -5.77 2.45 -7.07
C TYR A 27 -4.81 1.32 -7.46
N ILE A 28 -5.33 0.09 -7.53
CA ILE A 28 -4.58 -1.08 -7.99
C ILE A 28 -4.58 -1.10 -9.52
N ALA A 29 -3.47 -0.68 -10.13
CA ALA A 29 -3.32 -0.59 -11.58
C ALA A 29 -2.93 -1.93 -12.21
N VAL A 30 -2.31 -2.83 -11.45
CA VAL A 30 -2.01 -4.18 -11.89
C VAL A 30 -2.57 -5.14 -10.84
N THR A 31 -3.56 -5.94 -11.23
CA THR A 31 -4.22 -6.88 -10.32
C THR A 31 -3.77 -8.29 -10.62
N ALA A 32 -3.46 -9.08 -9.60
CA ALA A 32 -3.17 -10.49 -9.79
C ALA A 32 -4.45 -11.23 -10.19
N GLN A 33 -4.29 -12.30 -10.98
CA GLN A 33 -5.40 -13.02 -11.59
C GLN A 33 -5.36 -14.49 -11.18
N GLY A 34 -6.54 -15.07 -10.95
CA GLY A 34 -6.68 -16.52 -10.73
C GLY A 34 -6.45 -17.35 -12.00
N SER A 35 -6.40 -16.73 -13.17
CA SER A 35 -6.16 -17.40 -14.46
C SER A 35 -4.96 -16.76 -15.18
N PRO A 36 -4.21 -17.53 -15.99
CA PRO A 36 -3.07 -16.99 -16.73
C PRO A 36 -3.55 -16.01 -17.80
N GLY A 37 -2.84 -14.88 -17.92
CA GLY A 37 -2.93 -14.01 -19.09
C GLY A 37 -2.17 -14.59 -20.28
N ARG A 38 -2.12 -13.85 -21.40
CA ARG A 38 -1.45 -14.28 -22.64
C ARG A 38 0.04 -14.62 -22.45
N ASP A 39 0.71 -13.94 -21.54
CA ASP A 39 2.14 -14.11 -21.21
C ASP A 39 2.37 -15.09 -20.05
N GLY A 40 1.31 -15.76 -19.56
CA GLY A 40 1.39 -16.70 -18.45
C GLY A 40 1.73 -16.04 -17.10
N LYS A 41 1.63 -14.70 -16.97
CA LYS A 41 2.07 -13.98 -15.76
C LYS A 41 1.03 -13.84 -14.65
N TYR A 42 -0.20 -14.32 -14.85
CA TYR A 42 -1.29 -14.27 -13.86
C TYR A 42 -1.51 -12.87 -13.27
N ARG A 43 -1.51 -11.86 -14.14
CA ARG A 43 -1.88 -10.49 -13.79
C ARG A 43 -2.68 -9.84 -14.91
N LEU A 44 -3.40 -8.78 -14.57
CA LEU A 44 -4.10 -7.92 -15.51
C LEU A 44 -3.63 -6.49 -15.26
N ARG A 45 -3.12 -5.84 -16.31
CA ARG A 45 -2.84 -4.40 -16.28
C ARG A 45 -4.13 -3.67 -16.66
N MET A 46 -4.63 -2.83 -15.77
CA MET A 46 -5.78 -2.01 -16.06
C MET A 46 -5.43 -1.01 -17.18
N PRO A 47 -6.38 -0.67 -18.06
CA PRO A 47 -6.15 0.35 -19.07
C PRO A 47 -5.71 1.67 -18.42
N PHE A 48 -4.73 2.34 -19.01
CA PHE A 48 -4.17 3.58 -18.47
C PHE A 48 -5.20 4.70 -18.23
N HIS A 49 -6.27 4.78 -19.02
CA HIS A 49 -7.36 5.75 -18.80
C HIS A 49 -8.07 5.59 -17.45
N GLN A 50 -7.98 4.42 -16.81
CA GLN A 50 -8.51 4.21 -15.47
C GLN A 50 -7.66 4.93 -14.41
N ILE A 51 -6.33 4.92 -14.58
CA ILE A 51 -5.43 5.71 -13.73
C ILE A 51 -5.70 7.20 -13.96
N ASP A 52 -5.90 7.62 -15.21
CA ASP A 52 -6.24 9.02 -15.54
C ASP A 52 -7.55 9.48 -14.88
N SER A 53 -8.54 8.58 -14.79
CA SER A 53 -9.79 8.83 -14.07
C SER A 53 -9.55 9.04 -12.56
N VAL A 54 -8.69 8.23 -11.93
CA VAL A 54 -8.36 8.36 -10.50
C VAL A 54 -7.58 9.64 -10.22
N LEU A 55 -6.66 10.03 -11.11
CA LEU A 55 -5.95 11.30 -11.03
C LEU A 55 -6.92 12.49 -11.11
N SER A 56 -7.92 12.41 -11.99
CA SER A 56 -8.96 13.44 -12.12
C SER A 56 -9.78 13.57 -10.85
N MET A 57 -10.23 12.44 -10.27
CA MET A 57 -10.96 12.44 -9.00
C MET A 57 -10.12 12.96 -7.82
N SER A 58 -8.82 12.63 -7.77
CA SER A 58 -7.94 13.11 -6.69
C SER A 58 -7.75 14.62 -6.76
N LYS A 59 -7.60 15.16 -7.97
CA LYS A 59 -7.46 16.60 -8.21
C LYS A 59 -8.70 17.40 -7.76
N GLU A 60 -9.91 16.84 -7.83
CA GLU A 60 -11.14 17.52 -7.38
C GLU A 60 -11.15 17.82 -5.87
N ILE A 61 -10.30 17.15 -5.09
CA ILE A 61 -10.27 17.23 -3.64
C ILE A 61 -8.86 17.45 -3.09
N ASP A 62 -7.92 17.89 -3.94
CA ASP A 62 -6.51 18.09 -3.62
C ASP A 62 -5.85 16.88 -2.91
N ALA A 63 -6.22 15.68 -3.34
CA ALA A 63 -5.74 14.43 -2.78
C ALA A 63 -4.49 13.89 -3.48
N LEU A 64 -3.71 13.10 -2.75
CA LEU A 64 -2.65 12.26 -3.31
C LEU A 64 -3.24 11.07 -4.07
N THR A 65 -2.48 10.51 -5.01
CA THR A 65 -2.82 9.24 -5.67
C THR A 65 -1.76 8.19 -5.40
N PHE A 66 -2.15 6.99 -4.97
CA PHE A 66 -1.29 5.83 -4.89
C PHE A 66 -1.63 4.87 -6.03
N ILE A 67 -0.62 4.48 -6.81
CA ILE A 67 -0.74 3.43 -7.82
C ILE A 67 -0.14 2.16 -7.23
N ASP A 68 -0.92 1.09 -7.16
CA ASP A 68 -0.51 -0.20 -6.59
C ASP A 68 -0.46 -1.32 -7.62
N ILE A 69 0.44 -2.27 -7.37
CA ILE A 69 0.61 -3.43 -8.21
C ILE A 69 0.67 -4.75 -7.43
N GLN A 70 0.00 -5.74 -8.01
CA GLN A 70 0.01 -7.15 -7.67
C GLN A 70 0.64 -7.91 -8.83
N VAL A 71 1.91 -8.33 -8.67
CA VAL A 71 2.74 -8.75 -9.82
C VAL A 71 2.42 -10.15 -10.37
N GLY A 72 1.73 -11.01 -9.61
CA GLY A 72 1.51 -12.41 -9.98
C GLY A 72 2.84 -13.15 -10.16
N LEU A 73 3.07 -13.71 -11.34
CA LEU A 73 4.34 -14.35 -11.76
C LEU A 73 5.28 -13.42 -12.53
N SER A 74 4.97 -12.12 -12.58
CA SER A 74 5.89 -11.09 -13.08
C SER A 74 6.81 -10.60 -11.96
N THR A 75 7.57 -9.54 -12.21
CA THR A 75 8.51 -8.96 -11.24
C THR A 75 8.33 -7.45 -11.18
N LEU A 76 8.74 -6.83 -10.07
CA LEU A 76 8.72 -5.37 -9.93
C LEU A 76 9.55 -4.70 -11.04
N GLN A 77 10.65 -5.32 -11.47
CA GLN A 77 11.50 -4.84 -12.56
C GLN A 77 10.80 -4.76 -13.91
N GLN A 78 9.81 -5.62 -14.15
CA GLN A 78 9.02 -5.62 -15.38
C GLN A 78 7.83 -4.65 -15.30
N GLU A 79 7.32 -4.39 -14.08
CA GLU A 79 6.06 -3.69 -13.89
C GLU A 79 6.20 -2.22 -13.53
N VAL A 80 7.12 -1.89 -12.63
CA VAL A 80 7.29 -0.51 -12.16
C VAL A 80 7.65 0.44 -13.31
N PRO A 81 8.57 0.10 -14.23
CA PRO A 81 8.94 1.04 -15.31
C PRO A 81 7.80 1.40 -16.26
N LEU A 82 6.80 0.54 -16.40
CA LEU A 82 5.64 0.80 -17.27
C LEU A 82 4.74 1.92 -16.71
N LEU A 83 4.93 2.29 -15.45
CA LEU A 83 4.19 3.32 -14.74
C LEU A 83 4.97 4.63 -14.61
N GLU A 84 6.18 4.75 -15.20
CA GLU A 84 7.05 5.94 -15.09
C GLU A 84 6.29 7.24 -15.41
N LYS A 85 5.47 7.24 -16.46
CA LYS A 85 4.69 8.42 -16.88
C LYS A 85 3.76 8.97 -15.79
N TYR A 86 3.35 8.13 -14.85
CA TYR A 86 2.55 8.51 -13.69
C TYR A 86 3.42 8.84 -12.49
N LEU A 87 4.43 8.00 -12.22
CA LEU A 87 5.33 8.16 -11.08
C LEU A 87 6.20 9.42 -11.17
N MET A 88 6.38 9.99 -12.37
CA MET A 88 7.03 11.28 -12.56
C MET A 88 6.20 12.49 -12.07
N ARG A 89 4.93 12.30 -11.70
CA ARG A 89 4.11 13.40 -11.15
C ARG A 89 4.34 13.57 -9.65
N PRO A 90 4.40 14.79 -9.10
CA PRO A 90 4.70 15.00 -7.68
C PRO A 90 3.64 14.42 -6.72
N ASP A 91 2.37 14.44 -7.13
CA ASP A 91 1.17 14.00 -6.39
C ASP A 91 0.90 12.49 -6.44
N VAL A 92 1.74 11.73 -7.17
CA VAL A 92 1.60 10.28 -7.34
C VAL A 92 2.66 9.53 -6.55
N HIS A 93 2.19 8.56 -5.77
CA HIS A 93 2.95 7.64 -4.93
C HIS A 93 2.68 6.19 -5.31
N PHE A 94 3.35 5.25 -4.65
CA PHE A 94 3.37 3.86 -5.10
C PHE A 94 3.03 2.87 -3.99
N GLY A 95 2.32 1.81 -4.35
CA GLY A 95 2.01 0.67 -3.50
C GLY A 95 2.50 -0.64 -4.12
N ILE A 96 2.91 -1.57 -3.27
CA ILE A 96 3.18 -2.95 -3.67
C ILE A 96 2.50 -3.91 -2.71
N ASP A 97 1.96 -4.98 -3.26
CA ASP A 97 1.30 -6.03 -2.50
C ASP A 97 2.08 -7.35 -2.58
N PRO A 98 2.87 -7.68 -1.54
CA PRO A 98 3.61 -8.94 -1.50
C PRO A 98 2.73 -10.19 -1.50
N GLU A 99 1.45 -10.12 -1.13
CA GLU A 99 0.53 -11.27 -1.12
C GLU A 99 0.50 -11.94 -2.50
N PHE A 100 0.68 -11.16 -3.55
CA PHE A 100 0.58 -11.61 -4.93
C PHE A 100 1.93 -11.70 -5.65
N SER A 101 3.04 -11.71 -4.92
CA SER A 101 4.36 -12.00 -5.47
C SER A 101 4.63 -13.50 -5.43
N MET A 102 4.27 -14.18 -6.51
CA MET A 102 4.22 -15.64 -6.56
C MET A 102 5.56 -16.27 -6.98
N LYS A 103 6.63 -15.96 -6.24
CA LYS A 103 8.01 -16.41 -6.56
C LYS A 103 8.17 -17.95 -6.65
N THR A 104 7.26 -18.72 -6.08
CA THR A 104 7.25 -20.19 -6.11
C THR A 104 6.68 -20.78 -7.41
N GLY A 105 6.11 -19.96 -8.30
CA GLY A 105 5.35 -20.45 -9.46
C GLY A 105 3.90 -20.82 -9.14
N ALA A 106 3.49 -20.75 -7.86
CA ALA A 106 2.11 -21.01 -7.46
C ALA A 106 1.15 -19.97 -8.07
N ARG A 107 -0.09 -20.38 -8.23
CA ARG A 107 -1.15 -19.51 -8.78
C ARG A 107 -1.53 -18.44 -7.74
N PRO A 108 -1.73 -17.16 -8.12
CA PRO A 108 -2.23 -16.15 -7.20
C PRO A 108 -3.50 -16.59 -6.46
N GLY A 109 -3.57 -16.27 -5.16
CA GLY A 109 -4.70 -16.62 -4.30
C GLY A 109 -4.74 -18.09 -3.82
N THR A 110 -3.78 -18.94 -4.20
CA THR A 110 -3.67 -20.30 -3.62
C THR A 110 -2.74 -20.39 -2.42
N VAL A 111 -1.74 -19.51 -2.35
CA VAL A 111 -0.82 -19.32 -1.23
C VAL A 111 -0.51 -17.83 -1.11
N ILE A 112 0.00 -17.41 0.05
CA ILE A 112 0.46 -16.03 0.27
C ILE A 112 1.87 -15.89 -0.32
N GLY A 113 2.04 -14.92 -1.20
CA GLY A 113 3.30 -14.56 -1.84
C GLY A 113 4.28 -13.84 -0.91
N THR A 114 5.40 -13.40 -1.48
CA THR A 114 6.46 -12.72 -0.72
C THR A 114 7.29 -11.76 -1.55
N PHE A 115 7.68 -10.65 -0.94
CA PHE A 115 8.81 -9.83 -1.35
C PHE A 115 9.93 -9.93 -0.31
N ASN A 116 11.17 -9.84 -0.78
CA ASN A 116 12.33 -9.72 0.08
C ASN A 116 12.89 -8.28 0.06
N ALA A 117 13.98 -8.06 0.80
CA ALA A 117 14.65 -6.76 0.82
C ALA A 117 15.13 -6.30 -0.56
N ASP A 118 15.57 -7.20 -1.44
CA ASP A 118 16.06 -6.82 -2.77
C ASP A 118 14.94 -6.30 -3.66
N ASP A 119 13.76 -6.90 -3.57
CA ASP A 119 12.55 -6.42 -4.25
C ASP A 119 12.19 -4.99 -3.80
N ILE A 120 12.19 -4.75 -2.49
CA ILE A 120 11.86 -3.43 -1.91
C ILE A 120 12.98 -2.42 -2.22
N ASN A 121 14.24 -2.84 -2.16
CA ASN A 121 15.40 -2.01 -2.49
C ASN A 121 15.45 -1.63 -3.97
N TYR A 122 14.96 -2.50 -4.85
CA TYR A 122 14.76 -2.19 -6.27
C TYR A 122 13.74 -1.07 -6.43
N VAL A 123 12.55 -1.20 -5.83
CA VAL A 123 11.49 -0.18 -5.96
C VAL A 123 11.94 1.15 -5.36
N THR A 124 12.49 1.16 -4.15
CA THR A 124 12.99 2.40 -3.52
C THR A 124 14.14 3.01 -4.33
N GLY A 125 15.00 2.21 -4.95
CA GLY A 125 16.05 2.69 -5.86
C GLY A 125 15.46 3.36 -7.09
N TYR A 126 14.54 2.68 -7.77
CA TYR A 126 13.87 3.19 -8.96
C TYR A 126 13.11 4.49 -8.68
N LEU A 127 12.33 4.54 -7.59
CA LEU A 127 11.63 5.76 -7.18
C LEU A 127 12.59 6.91 -6.83
N ALA A 128 13.70 6.62 -6.15
CA ALA A 128 14.72 7.63 -5.84
C ALA A 128 15.38 8.20 -7.11
N ASP A 129 15.62 7.36 -8.11
CA ASP A 129 16.14 7.81 -9.41
C ASP A 129 15.14 8.71 -10.13
N LEU A 130 13.83 8.39 -10.08
CA LEU A 130 12.79 9.28 -10.61
C LEU A 130 12.75 10.63 -9.88
N VAL A 131 12.84 10.61 -8.55
CA VAL A 131 12.87 11.83 -7.72
C VAL A 131 14.02 12.74 -8.15
N LYS A 132 15.23 12.18 -8.33
CA LYS A 132 16.41 12.94 -8.78
C LYS A 132 16.27 13.40 -10.22
N LYS A 133 15.87 12.52 -11.12
CA LYS A 133 15.76 12.77 -12.56
C LYS A 133 14.76 13.88 -12.88
N TYR A 134 13.64 13.92 -12.17
CA TYR A 134 12.54 14.86 -12.41
C TYR A 134 12.40 15.95 -11.35
N ASN A 135 13.35 16.06 -10.41
CA ASN A 135 13.34 17.04 -9.31
C ASN A 135 12.01 17.04 -8.53
N LEU A 136 11.57 15.86 -8.12
CA LEU A 136 10.29 15.66 -7.44
C LEU A 136 10.44 15.82 -5.91
N PRO A 137 9.35 16.09 -5.19
CA PRO A 137 9.32 15.77 -3.77
C PRO A 137 9.53 14.26 -3.54
N PRO A 138 9.99 13.86 -2.34
CA PRO A 138 10.13 12.46 -1.98
C PRO A 138 8.84 11.64 -2.20
N LYS A 139 9.01 10.35 -2.53
CA LYS A 139 7.91 9.43 -2.80
C LYS A 139 7.56 8.59 -1.58
N ILE A 140 6.27 8.39 -1.36
CA ILE A 140 5.80 7.38 -0.40
C ILE A 140 5.70 6.03 -1.12
N LEU A 141 6.27 4.99 -0.51
CA LEU A 141 6.10 3.60 -0.91
C LEU A 141 5.30 2.87 0.16
N ILE A 142 4.12 2.38 -0.19
CA ILE A 142 3.32 1.49 0.66
C ILE A 142 3.72 0.04 0.38
N VAL A 143 4.00 -0.72 1.44
CA VAL A 143 4.23 -2.17 1.37
C VAL A 143 3.20 -2.85 2.25
N HIS A 144 2.24 -3.54 1.64
CA HIS A 144 1.15 -4.21 2.36
C HIS A 144 1.65 -5.46 3.11
N ARG A 145 1.15 -5.68 4.33
CA ARG A 145 1.54 -6.82 5.15
C ARG A 145 0.48 -7.22 6.17
N PHE A 146 0.10 -8.50 6.18
CA PHE A 146 -0.71 -9.08 7.26
C PHE A 146 -0.23 -10.45 7.74
N THR A 147 0.86 -10.97 7.17
CA THR A 147 1.59 -12.13 7.70
C THR A 147 3.09 -11.83 7.76
N GLN A 148 3.84 -12.61 8.55
CA GLN A 148 5.28 -12.44 8.61
C GLN A 148 5.95 -12.72 7.26
N GLY A 149 5.55 -13.81 6.58
CA GLY A 149 6.20 -14.28 5.35
C GLY A 149 6.04 -13.36 4.13
N MET A 150 5.08 -12.43 4.13
CA MET A 150 4.87 -11.48 3.03
C MET A 150 6.07 -10.58 2.78
N MET A 151 6.82 -10.21 3.83
CA MET A 151 8.01 -9.39 3.73
C MET A 151 9.15 -10.04 4.49
N THR A 152 10.23 -10.36 3.79
CA THR A 152 11.42 -10.99 4.37
C THR A 152 12.64 -10.08 4.28
N GLY A 153 13.59 -10.23 5.21
CA GLY A 153 14.82 -9.43 5.21
C GLY A 153 14.62 -7.95 5.54
N TYR A 154 13.67 -7.60 6.42
CA TYR A 154 13.34 -6.19 6.70
C TYR A 154 14.56 -5.35 7.14
N LYS A 155 15.53 -5.95 7.84
CA LYS A 155 16.78 -5.29 8.26
C LYS A 155 17.71 -4.91 7.10
N GLN A 156 17.53 -5.51 5.93
CA GLN A 156 18.30 -5.22 4.72
C GLN A 156 17.60 -4.18 3.82
N ILE A 157 16.40 -3.73 4.18
CA ILE A 157 15.72 -2.65 3.45
C ILE A 157 16.46 -1.33 3.72
N LYS A 158 16.89 -0.68 2.65
CA LYS A 158 17.64 0.58 2.68
C LYS A 158 16.66 1.75 2.66
N THR A 159 16.70 2.59 3.68
CA THR A 159 15.99 3.86 3.67
C THR A 159 16.73 4.87 2.79
N ARG A 160 15.97 5.77 2.16
CA ARG A 160 16.49 6.77 1.22
C ARG A 160 15.79 8.11 1.51
N PRO A 161 16.49 9.25 1.52
CA PRO A 161 15.83 10.56 1.69
C PRO A 161 14.72 10.80 0.65
N GLU A 162 14.88 10.24 -0.55
CA GLU A 162 13.95 10.38 -1.67
C GLU A 162 12.70 9.50 -1.54
N VAL A 163 12.68 8.50 -0.63
CA VAL A 163 11.57 7.55 -0.52
C VAL A 163 11.22 7.22 0.94
N GLN A 164 9.97 7.43 1.31
CA GLN A 164 9.41 7.14 2.62
C GLN A 164 8.68 5.80 2.57
N VAL A 165 9.22 4.80 3.26
CA VAL A 165 8.66 3.44 3.24
C VAL A 165 7.67 3.27 4.38
N VAL A 166 6.43 2.92 4.04
CA VAL A 166 5.35 2.65 4.97
C VAL A 166 5.03 1.16 4.93
N ILE A 167 5.15 0.47 6.07
CA ILE A 167 4.66 -0.90 6.20
C ILE A 167 3.21 -0.85 6.67
N ASP A 168 2.28 -1.18 5.77
CA ASP A 168 0.84 -1.07 5.99
C ASP A 168 0.24 -2.39 6.48
N MET A 169 -0.42 -2.36 7.63
CA MET A 169 -1.10 -3.54 8.17
C MET A 169 -2.41 -3.80 7.42
N ASP A 170 -2.37 -4.74 6.47
CA ASP A 170 -3.45 -5.05 5.51
C ASP A 170 -4.29 -6.27 5.93
N GLY A 171 -4.52 -6.44 7.24
CA GLY A 171 -5.27 -7.56 7.82
C GLY A 171 -6.70 -7.17 8.21
N TRP A 172 -7.64 -8.12 8.17
CA TRP A 172 -9.05 -7.89 8.54
C TRP A 172 -9.54 -8.82 9.65
N GLY A 173 -10.70 -8.48 10.22
CA GLY A 173 -11.41 -9.29 11.23
C GLY A 173 -11.53 -8.57 12.58
N LEU A 174 -11.62 -9.33 13.68
CA LEU A 174 -11.69 -8.77 15.03
C LEU A 174 -10.53 -7.81 15.33
N GLN A 175 -10.81 -6.73 16.07
CA GLN A 175 -9.84 -5.68 16.39
C GLN A 175 -8.65 -6.26 17.16
N ALA A 176 -8.89 -7.18 18.09
CA ALA A 176 -7.83 -7.86 18.83
C ALA A 176 -6.87 -8.61 17.90
N ARG A 177 -7.38 -9.22 16.82
CA ARG A 177 -6.55 -9.87 15.81
C ARG A 177 -5.74 -8.84 15.04
N LYS A 178 -6.37 -7.75 14.57
CA LYS A 178 -5.68 -6.68 13.85
C LYS A 178 -4.56 -6.04 14.68
N ILE A 179 -4.83 -5.75 15.96
CA ILE A 179 -3.84 -5.24 16.93
C ILE A 179 -2.71 -6.25 17.11
N ASN A 180 -3.01 -7.55 17.24
CA ASN A 180 -1.97 -8.57 17.35
C ASN A 180 -1.13 -8.67 16.08
N THR A 181 -1.75 -8.72 14.90
CA THR A 181 -1.07 -8.72 13.59
C THR A 181 -0.14 -7.51 13.45
N TYR A 182 -0.62 -6.32 13.81
CA TYR A 182 0.19 -5.10 13.84
C TYR A 182 1.42 -5.25 14.75
N ARG A 183 1.23 -5.74 15.97
CA ARG A 183 2.32 -5.99 16.92
C ARG A 183 3.32 -7.02 16.41
N GLN A 184 2.86 -8.10 15.78
CA GLN A 184 3.75 -9.17 15.33
C GLN A 184 4.53 -8.80 14.08
N TYR A 185 3.91 -8.09 13.12
CA TYR A 185 4.47 -7.95 11.77
C TYR A 185 4.82 -6.53 11.36
N VAL A 186 4.36 -5.51 12.10
CA VAL A 186 4.74 -4.11 11.87
C VAL A 186 5.67 -3.63 12.99
N TYR A 187 5.28 -3.77 14.25
CA TYR A 187 6.08 -3.31 15.39
C TYR A 187 7.40 -4.07 15.58
N LYS A 188 7.37 -5.41 15.49
CA LYS A 188 8.58 -6.25 15.68
C LYS A 188 9.55 -6.22 14.50
N GLU A 189 9.10 -5.75 13.34
CA GLU A 189 9.89 -5.68 12.11
C GLU A 189 9.78 -4.29 11.48
N PRO A 190 10.22 -3.24 12.19
CA PRO A 190 10.06 -1.86 11.75
C PRO A 190 10.98 -1.56 10.57
N VAL A 191 10.53 -0.69 9.66
CA VAL A 191 11.33 -0.19 8.54
C VAL A 191 11.52 1.32 8.65
N GLN A 192 10.46 2.11 8.50
CA GLN A 192 10.54 3.56 8.65
C GLN A 192 9.23 4.14 9.21
N TYR A 193 8.13 3.94 8.48
CA TYR A 193 6.80 4.35 8.90
C TYR A 193 5.83 3.17 8.89
N ALA A 194 4.66 3.38 9.48
CA ALA A 194 3.63 2.36 9.56
C ALA A 194 2.28 2.85 9.03
N GLY A 195 1.53 1.94 8.45
CA GLY A 195 0.17 2.13 7.99
C GLY A 195 -0.80 1.16 8.65
N PHE A 196 -2.09 1.45 8.55
CA PHE A 196 -3.15 0.59 9.04
C PHE A 196 -4.36 0.64 8.13
N LYS A 197 -4.84 -0.53 7.71
CA LYS A 197 -6.02 -0.64 6.87
C LYS A 197 -7.27 -0.95 7.67
N ILE A 198 -8.38 -0.32 7.32
CA ILE A 198 -9.72 -0.49 7.87
C ILE A 198 -10.64 -0.99 6.76
N PHE A 199 -11.36 -2.08 7.01
CA PHE A 199 -12.25 -2.65 6.01
C PHE A 199 -13.71 -2.44 6.37
N TYR A 200 -14.46 -1.70 5.57
CA TYR A 200 -15.89 -1.45 5.79
C TYR A 200 -16.74 -2.71 5.66
N LYS A 201 -16.23 -3.75 5.00
CA LYS A 201 -16.93 -5.04 4.84
C LYS A 201 -16.22 -6.16 5.58
N ASN A 202 -14.91 -6.31 5.41
CA ASN A 202 -14.20 -7.49 5.91
C ASN A 202 -14.03 -7.46 7.45
N ASP A 203 -13.95 -6.28 8.07
CA ASP A 203 -13.87 -6.16 9.53
C ASP A 203 -15.21 -6.46 10.23
N PHE A 204 -16.27 -6.82 9.48
CA PHE A 204 -17.57 -7.23 10.02
C PHE A 204 -17.88 -8.72 9.79
N ARG A 205 -16.95 -9.49 9.19
CA ARG A 205 -17.18 -10.91 8.86
C ARG A 205 -17.24 -11.81 10.09
N GLU A 206 -16.70 -11.37 11.22
CA GLU A 206 -16.65 -12.16 12.46
C GLU A 206 -17.72 -11.67 13.44
N LYS A 207 -18.35 -12.57 14.20
CA LYS A 207 -19.35 -12.18 15.19
C LYS A 207 -18.71 -11.24 16.24
N GLY A 208 -19.32 -10.07 16.45
CA GLY A 208 -18.82 -9.05 17.39
C GLY A 208 -17.69 -8.18 16.83
N SER A 209 -17.33 -8.33 15.56
CA SER A 209 -16.36 -7.45 14.91
C SER A 209 -16.98 -6.12 14.44
N ARG A 210 -16.15 -5.10 14.33
CA ARG A 210 -16.41 -3.72 13.89
C ARG A 210 -15.10 -3.11 13.38
N THR A 211 -15.18 -1.99 12.68
CA THR A 211 -13.99 -1.18 12.40
C THR A 211 -13.38 -0.61 13.68
N MET A 212 -12.05 -0.45 13.70
CA MET A 212 -11.38 0.31 14.76
C MET A 212 -11.64 1.80 14.58
N THR A 213 -11.74 2.55 15.67
CA THR A 213 -11.89 4.03 15.62
C THR A 213 -10.53 4.70 15.44
N PRO A 214 -10.47 5.96 14.98
CA PRO A 214 -9.22 6.71 14.91
C PRO A 214 -8.42 6.68 16.22
N GLU A 215 -9.07 6.87 17.37
CA GLU A 215 -8.41 6.88 18.69
C GLU A 215 -7.81 5.52 19.06
N GLU A 216 -8.41 4.42 18.62
CA GLU A 216 -7.87 3.07 18.83
C GLU A 216 -6.65 2.81 17.95
N VAL A 217 -6.68 3.29 16.72
CA VAL A 217 -5.56 3.16 15.78
C VAL A 217 -4.39 4.05 16.19
N LEU A 218 -4.65 5.27 16.68
CA LEU A 218 -3.62 6.19 17.20
C LEU A 218 -2.90 5.64 18.45
N LYS A 219 -3.52 4.72 19.19
CA LYS A 219 -2.88 4.03 20.34
C LYS A 219 -1.87 2.96 19.93
N LEU A 220 -1.83 2.56 18.66
CA LEU A 220 -0.84 1.60 18.18
C LEU A 220 0.57 2.21 18.23
N LYS A 221 1.58 1.33 18.36
CA LYS A 221 3.00 1.68 18.35
C LYS A 221 3.74 0.80 17.33
N PRO A 222 4.50 1.37 16.37
CA PRO A 222 4.54 2.80 16.04
C PRO A 222 3.15 3.36 15.70
N GLN A 223 2.94 4.67 15.80
CA GLN A 223 1.65 5.27 15.46
C GLN A 223 1.50 5.24 13.92
N PRO A 224 0.43 4.67 13.36
CA PRO A 224 0.22 4.66 11.91
C PRO A 224 0.05 6.08 11.38
N ILE A 225 0.70 6.39 10.25
CA ILE A 225 0.59 7.67 9.54
C ILE A 225 -0.14 7.55 8.20
N TYR A 226 -0.35 6.31 7.74
CA TYR A 226 -1.08 6.00 6.52
C TYR A 226 -2.31 5.16 6.90
N ILE A 227 -3.50 5.69 6.64
CA ILE A 227 -4.75 5.01 6.96
C ILE A 227 -5.50 4.73 5.66
N GLN A 228 -5.72 3.46 5.37
CA GLN A 228 -6.44 3.05 4.17
C GLN A 228 -7.80 2.47 4.52
N TYR A 229 -8.83 2.93 3.82
CA TYR A 229 -10.19 2.40 3.93
C TYR A 229 -10.55 1.59 2.68
N GLN A 230 -11.12 0.40 2.86
CA GLN A 230 -11.54 -0.49 1.76
C GLN A 230 -12.91 -1.15 1.99
#